data_AF-A0A7T8AS91-F1
#
_entry.id   AF-A0A7T8AS91-F1
#
_cell.length_a   1.000
_cell.length_b   1.000
_cell.length_c   1.000
_cell.angle_alpha   90.00
_cell.angle_beta   90.00
_cell.angle_gamma   90.00
#
_symmetry.space_group_name_H-M   'P 1'
#
loop_
_entity.id
_entity.type
_entity.pdbx_description
1 polymer ?
#
loop_
_entity_poly.entity_id
_entity_poly.type
_entity_poly.pdbx_seq_one_letter_code
_entity_poly.pdbx_strand_id
1 'polypeptide(L)'
;MIIFSPHTKFTMQRLADHVANGAYFYFNFEYDSSKKSIDSLLEKMTERYELGISPRQRSYRLEKGHPICTMIVQRDVFNEEKWFLYFLFTTPTSRDFNTFNGIEINKLAKESERLKIEKLKEKYKGFKWDLDSISAEMTLIADYFKDNEPKMFVLKNPIAVKPTALMTLELFRDTHKTYKQLVLGDEKDYKDRVRAYTWTWRYTKQSVEKIKKKFIDTIHKLVSQKTTASAEKNRADLKNLFLLMETWSVFKASRSQAGQILHFAHRFLQKRAKSTWNKVDLTPPHLTYLPRLPTYADTIYEYNYRRNLFDEHGVEVPLKLIKDYYGGGYYNTPIKAYVAKELEMRENGKAIAKKADELYLQVLEDE
;
A
#
# COMPACT_ATOMS: atom_id res chain seq x y z
N MET A 1 -7.05 -6.09 16.38
CA MET A 1 -5.75 -6.60 15.94
C MET A 1 -4.92 -5.40 15.55
N ILE A 2 -3.67 -5.35 16.01
CA ILE A 2 -2.71 -4.33 15.60
C ILE A 2 -1.82 -4.94 14.53
N ILE A 3 -1.51 -4.19 13.49
CA ILE A 3 -0.55 -4.56 12.46
C ILE A 3 0.53 -3.49 12.43
N PHE A 4 1.75 -3.88 12.77
CA PHE A 4 2.90 -3.00 12.70
C PHE A 4 3.53 -3.06 11.30
N SER A 5 3.33 -1.99 10.54
CA SER A 5 3.78 -1.86 9.17
C SER A 5 5.15 -1.20 9.11
N PRO A 6 6.14 -1.79 8.42
CA PRO A 6 7.52 -1.28 8.41
C PRO A 6 7.68 0.06 7.69
N HIS A 7 6.89 0.30 6.64
CA HIS A 7 6.88 1.55 5.88
C HIS A 7 5.64 1.68 4.98
N THR A 8 5.50 2.86 4.37
CA THR A 8 4.30 3.31 3.65
C THR A 8 3.80 2.34 2.57
N LYS A 9 4.68 1.73 1.76
CA LYS A 9 4.26 0.80 0.70
C LYS A 9 3.59 -0.45 1.28
N PHE A 10 4.10 -0.98 2.38
CA PHE A 10 3.48 -2.11 3.07
C PHE A 10 2.21 -1.71 3.82
N THR A 11 2.14 -0.48 4.33
CA THR A 11 0.91 0.08 4.91
C THR A 11 -0.18 0.11 3.85
N MET A 12 0.13 0.63 2.66
CA MET A 12 -0.76 0.63 1.49
C MET A 12 -1.21 -0.79 1.11
N GLN A 13 -0.30 -1.77 1.10
CA GLN A 13 -0.64 -3.17 0.83
C GLN A 13 -1.63 -3.71 1.87
N ARG A 14 -1.44 -3.43 3.16
CA ARG A 14 -2.32 -3.89 4.24
C ARG A 14 -3.68 -3.21 4.25
N LEU A 15 -3.72 -1.91 3.99
CA LEU A 15 -4.97 -1.18 3.78
C LEU A 15 -5.78 -1.83 2.66
N ALA A 16 -5.15 -2.13 1.52
CA ALA A 16 -5.81 -2.80 0.40
C ALA A 16 -6.31 -4.21 0.77
N ASP A 17 -5.54 -5.01 1.51
CA ASP A 17 -5.95 -6.35 1.95
C ASP A 17 -7.16 -6.31 2.87
N HIS A 18 -7.20 -5.38 3.84
CA HIS A 18 -8.32 -5.27 4.77
C HIS A 18 -9.59 -4.76 4.10
N VAL A 19 -9.46 -3.78 3.21
CA VAL A 19 -10.57 -3.30 2.40
C VAL A 19 -11.08 -4.41 1.47
N ALA A 20 -10.18 -5.21 0.88
CA ALA A 20 -10.56 -6.40 0.09
C ALA A 20 -11.28 -7.49 0.91
N ASN A 21 -11.16 -7.44 2.24
CA ASN A 21 -11.86 -8.30 3.19
C ASN A 21 -13.09 -7.62 3.83
N GLY A 22 -13.51 -6.46 3.32
CA GLY A 22 -14.76 -5.80 3.72
C GLY A 22 -14.60 -4.75 4.83
N ALA A 23 -13.39 -4.31 5.15
CA ALA A 23 -13.19 -3.16 6.04
C ALA A 23 -13.46 -1.83 5.30
N TYR A 24 -14.73 -1.46 5.15
CA TYR A 24 -15.14 -0.30 4.34
C TYR A 24 -15.32 1.00 5.11
N PHE A 25 -15.21 0.97 6.44
CA PHE A 25 -15.26 2.17 7.26
C PHE A 25 -13.90 2.38 7.90
N TYR A 26 -13.42 3.62 7.92
CA TYR A 26 -12.10 3.90 8.46
C TYR A 26 -11.97 5.32 8.98
N PHE A 27 -10.99 5.54 9.84
CA PHE A 27 -10.40 6.85 10.06
C PHE A 27 -8.89 6.67 10.23
N ASN A 28 -8.14 7.77 10.17
CA ASN A 28 -6.71 7.77 10.41
C ASN A 28 -6.28 9.09 11.03
N PHE A 29 -5.16 9.06 11.74
CA PHE A 29 -4.53 10.27 12.28
C PHE A 29 -3.02 10.09 12.42
N GLU A 30 -2.34 11.23 12.49
CA GLU A 30 -0.93 11.32 12.83
C GLU A 30 -0.75 11.51 14.34
N TYR A 31 0.26 10.89 14.91
CA TYR A 31 0.59 10.99 16.33
C TYR A 31 2.07 11.33 16.52
N ASP A 32 2.34 12.26 17.43
CA ASP A 32 3.68 12.71 17.80
C ASP A 32 4.03 12.13 19.18
N SER A 33 4.97 11.19 19.21
CA SER A 33 5.41 10.50 20.42
C SER A 33 6.41 11.27 21.26
N SER A 34 6.89 12.44 20.80
CA SER A 34 7.87 13.26 21.54
C SER A 34 7.33 13.75 22.89
N LYS A 35 5.99 13.85 23.00
CA LYS A 35 5.31 14.33 24.21
C LYS A 35 4.69 13.21 25.05
N LYS A 36 4.32 12.09 24.42
CA LYS A 36 3.64 10.97 25.06
C LYS A 36 3.99 9.67 24.35
N SER A 37 4.36 8.64 25.12
CA SER A 37 4.75 7.35 24.54
C SER A 37 3.69 6.78 23.60
N ILE A 38 4.16 6.19 22.50
CA ILE A 38 3.34 5.41 21.57
C ILE A 38 2.71 4.21 22.29
N ASP A 39 3.40 3.59 23.26
CA ASP A 39 2.88 2.43 24.02
C ASP A 39 1.58 2.76 24.74
N SER A 40 1.53 3.91 25.43
CA SER A 40 0.33 4.38 26.14
C SER A 40 -0.84 4.64 25.19
N LEU A 41 -0.57 5.11 23.97
CA LEU A 41 -1.59 5.25 22.94
C LEU A 41 -2.08 3.87 22.49
N LEU A 42 -1.17 2.94 22.22
CA LEU A 42 -1.51 1.60 21.76
C LEU A 42 -2.34 0.84 22.79
N GLU A 43 -2.02 0.93 24.08
CA GLU A 43 -2.80 0.35 25.17
C GLU A 43 -4.22 0.91 25.19
N LYS A 44 -4.35 2.24 25.19
CA LYS A 44 -5.65 2.93 25.17
C LYS A 44 -6.51 2.53 23.96
N MET A 45 -5.89 2.45 22.78
CA MET A 45 -6.58 2.07 21.55
C MET A 45 -6.91 0.56 21.53
N THR A 46 -6.06 -0.26 22.16
CA THR A 46 -6.30 -1.70 22.31
C THR A 46 -7.51 -1.98 23.17
N GLU A 47 -7.65 -1.25 24.28
CA GLU A 47 -8.82 -1.35 25.14
C GLU A 47 -10.07 -0.85 24.42
N ARG A 48 -10.04 0.39 23.91
CA ARG A 48 -11.20 1.03 23.24
C ARG A 48 -11.74 0.20 22.07
N TYR A 49 -10.86 -0.30 21.21
CA TYR A 49 -11.25 -1.01 19.98
C TYR A 49 -11.09 -2.53 20.09
N GLU A 50 -10.86 -3.03 21.30
CA GLU A 50 -10.72 -4.44 21.64
C GLU A 50 -9.74 -5.17 20.71
N LEU A 51 -8.56 -4.59 20.51
CA LEU A 51 -7.62 -5.02 19.47
C LEU A 51 -6.91 -6.34 19.78
N GLY A 52 -6.98 -6.83 21.02
CA GLY A 52 -6.34 -8.07 21.49
C GLY A 52 -7.07 -9.37 21.13
N ILE A 53 -8.21 -9.32 20.43
CA ILE A 53 -8.97 -10.53 20.10
C ILE A 53 -8.39 -11.36 18.95
N SER A 54 -8.49 -12.68 19.10
CA SER A 54 -8.06 -13.67 18.10
C SER A 54 -8.91 -13.64 16.82
N PRO A 55 -8.39 -14.15 15.68
CA PRO A 55 -9.16 -14.28 14.44
C PRO A 55 -10.50 -15.02 14.62
N ARG A 56 -10.53 -16.07 15.46
CA ARG A 56 -11.75 -16.84 15.75
C ARG A 56 -12.79 -15.99 16.48
N GLN A 57 -12.37 -15.24 17.52
CA GLN A 57 -13.26 -14.33 18.25
C GLN A 57 -13.79 -13.21 17.34
N ARG A 58 -12.97 -12.70 16.41
CA ARG A 58 -13.38 -11.70 15.42
C ARG A 58 -14.49 -12.23 14.51
N SER A 59 -14.34 -13.44 13.98
CA SER A 59 -15.38 -14.07 13.16
C SER A 59 -16.68 -14.24 13.93
N TYR A 60 -16.60 -14.74 15.17
CA TYR A 60 -17.76 -14.91 16.04
C TYR A 60 -18.47 -13.59 16.35
N ARG A 61 -17.72 -12.49 16.58
CA ARG A 61 -18.33 -11.16 16.79
C ARG A 61 -19.12 -10.68 15.59
N LEU A 62 -18.57 -10.82 14.39
CA LEU A 62 -19.27 -10.47 13.16
C LEU A 62 -20.51 -11.34 12.93
N GLU A 63 -20.48 -12.61 13.34
CA GLU A 63 -21.67 -13.49 13.33
C GLU A 63 -22.74 -13.06 14.34
N LYS A 64 -22.34 -12.50 15.49
CA LYS A 64 -23.24 -11.94 16.51
C LYS A 64 -23.74 -10.52 16.22
N GLY A 65 -23.40 -9.95 15.07
CA GLY A 65 -23.87 -8.62 14.69
C GLY A 65 -22.97 -7.47 15.17
N HIS A 66 -21.80 -7.75 15.75
CA HIS A 66 -20.91 -6.72 16.28
C HIS A 66 -19.77 -6.38 15.30
N PRO A 67 -19.38 -5.10 15.20
CA PRO A 67 -18.26 -4.69 14.35
C PRO A 67 -16.92 -5.13 14.95
N ILE A 68 -15.89 -5.19 14.11
CA ILE A 68 -14.50 -5.41 14.53
C ILE A 68 -13.60 -4.31 13.99
N CYS A 69 -12.54 -4.00 14.74
CA CYS A 69 -11.53 -3.03 14.36
C CYS A 69 -10.17 -3.71 14.10
N THR A 70 -9.47 -3.24 13.06
CA THR A 70 -8.04 -3.46 12.86
C THR A 70 -7.36 -2.11 12.90
N MET A 71 -6.26 -2.01 13.65
CA MET A 71 -5.38 -0.86 13.63
C MET A 71 -4.11 -1.20 12.86
N ILE A 72 -3.74 -0.41 11.86
CA ILE A 72 -2.43 -0.46 11.21
C ILE A 72 -1.61 0.70 11.74
N VAL A 73 -0.43 0.41 12.27
CA VAL A 73 0.50 1.37 12.87
C VAL A 73 1.75 1.42 12.02
N GLN A 74 2.22 2.61 11.72
CA GLN A 74 3.45 2.83 10.96
C GLN A 74 4.20 4.03 11.56
N ARG A 75 5.45 3.83 11.97
CA ARG A 75 6.36 4.94 12.25
C ARG A 75 6.80 5.61 10.94
N ASP A 76 6.95 6.92 10.96
CA ASP A 76 7.54 7.64 9.85
C ASP A 76 9.00 7.22 9.65
N VAL A 77 9.46 7.27 8.40
CA VAL A 77 10.80 6.83 8.01
C VAL A 77 11.86 7.87 8.37
N PHE A 78 11.48 9.15 8.44
CA PHE A 78 12.40 10.27 8.65
C PHE A 78 12.27 10.89 10.04
N ASN A 79 11.12 10.72 10.68
CA ASN A 79 10.86 11.21 12.02
C ASN A 79 10.43 10.06 12.94
N GLU A 80 11.34 9.64 13.82
CA GLU A 80 11.11 8.55 14.78
C GLU A 80 9.95 8.84 15.75
N GLU A 81 9.66 10.12 15.97
CA GLU A 81 8.55 10.55 16.84
C GLU A 81 7.21 10.63 16.10
N LYS A 82 7.20 10.54 14.77
CA LYS A 82 5.97 10.64 13.99
C LYS A 82 5.40 9.25 13.68
N TRP A 83 4.13 9.04 13.98
CA TRP A 83 3.41 7.80 13.75
C TRP A 83 2.12 8.04 12.96
N PHE A 84 1.80 7.11 12.08
CA PHE A 84 0.54 7.07 11.34
C PHE A 84 -0.28 5.88 11.83
N LEU A 85 -1.52 6.15 12.22
CA LEU A 85 -2.45 5.14 12.70
C LEU A 85 -3.68 5.10 11.80
N TYR A 86 -4.00 3.92 11.27
CA TYR A 86 -5.18 3.67 10.45
C TYR A 86 -6.11 2.69 11.16
N PHE A 87 -7.34 3.10 11.41
CA PHE A 87 -8.38 2.27 12.02
C PHE A 87 -9.35 1.83 10.94
N LEU A 88 -9.48 0.52 10.78
CA LEU A 88 -10.29 -0.12 9.75
C LEU A 88 -11.37 -0.96 10.40
N PHE A 89 -12.62 -0.67 10.06
CA PHE A 89 -13.78 -1.31 10.65
C PHE A 89 -14.46 -2.21 9.63
N THR A 90 -14.68 -3.46 10.04
CA THR A 90 -15.53 -4.41 9.34
C THR A 90 -16.78 -4.60 10.16
N THR A 91 -17.93 -4.46 9.51
CA THR A 91 -19.24 -4.72 10.10
C THR A 91 -19.81 -6.01 9.53
N PRO A 92 -20.86 -6.60 10.13
CA PRO A 92 -21.52 -7.78 9.57
C PRO A 92 -21.99 -7.53 8.13
N THR A 93 -22.60 -6.37 7.88
CA THR A 93 -23.07 -5.94 6.55
C THR A 93 -21.92 -5.81 5.56
N SER A 94 -20.83 -5.14 5.95
CA SER A 94 -19.69 -4.93 5.05
C SER A 94 -18.95 -6.23 4.74
N ARG A 95 -18.82 -7.15 5.71
CA ARG A 95 -18.29 -8.51 5.52
C ARG A 95 -19.15 -9.28 4.52
N ASP A 96 -20.44 -9.35 4.77
CA ASP A 96 -21.37 -10.11 3.95
C ASP A 96 -21.41 -9.55 2.52
N PHE A 97 -21.54 -8.22 2.38
CA PHE A 97 -21.48 -7.52 1.10
C PHE A 97 -20.19 -7.84 0.35
N ASN A 98 -19.05 -7.74 1.00
CA ASN A 98 -17.77 -8.08 0.39
C ASN A 98 -17.68 -9.56 -0.03
N THR A 99 -18.36 -10.46 0.67
CA THR A 99 -18.33 -11.90 0.40
C THR A 99 -19.02 -12.24 -0.91
N PHE A 100 -20.18 -11.65 -1.21
CA PHE A 100 -20.92 -11.95 -2.45
C PHE A 100 -20.66 -10.99 -3.61
N ASN A 101 -20.26 -9.74 -3.32
CA ASN A 101 -20.19 -8.69 -4.34
C ASN A 101 -19.13 -8.98 -5.40
N GLY A 102 -19.56 -8.99 -6.67
CA GLY A 102 -18.72 -9.25 -7.83
C GLY A 102 -18.27 -10.71 -7.97
N ILE A 103 -18.91 -11.65 -7.27
CA ILE A 103 -18.63 -13.09 -7.38
C ILE A 103 -19.52 -13.74 -8.46
N GLU A 104 -18.86 -14.44 -9.38
CA GLU A 104 -19.51 -15.33 -10.35
C GLU A 104 -19.68 -16.72 -9.75
N ILE A 105 -20.93 -17.10 -9.43
CA ILE A 105 -21.25 -18.35 -8.71
C ILE A 105 -20.78 -19.58 -9.49
N ASN A 106 -20.92 -19.56 -10.82
CA ASN A 106 -20.56 -20.69 -11.69
C ASN A 106 -19.05 -20.99 -11.68
N LYS A 107 -18.21 -20.03 -11.28
CA LYS A 107 -16.76 -20.20 -11.15
C LYS A 107 -16.33 -20.78 -9.79
N LEU A 108 -17.24 -20.95 -8.84
CA LEU A 108 -16.93 -21.55 -7.54
C LEU A 108 -16.88 -23.07 -7.67
N ALA A 109 -15.82 -23.69 -7.15
CA ALA A 109 -15.65 -25.14 -7.23
C ALA A 109 -16.53 -25.91 -6.24
N LYS A 110 -16.80 -25.35 -5.06
CA LYS A 110 -17.52 -26.05 -3.97
C LYS A 110 -18.99 -25.66 -3.91
N GLU A 111 -19.86 -26.66 -3.84
CA GLU A 111 -21.32 -26.45 -3.71
C GLU A 111 -21.69 -25.66 -2.45
N SER A 112 -21.04 -25.95 -1.32
CA SER A 112 -21.27 -25.22 -0.06
C SER A 112 -20.95 -23.73 -0.17
N GLU A 113 -19.96 -23.35 -0.98
CA GLU A 113 -19.64 -21.95 -1.26
C GLU A 113 -20.70 -21.32 -2.17
N ARG A 114 -21.16 -22.04 -3.21
CA ARG A 114 -22.24 -21.58 -4.09
C ARG A 114 -23.51 -21.26 -3.29
N LEU A 115 -23.97 -22.21 -2.47
CA LEU A 115 -25.15 -22.04 -1.61
C LEU A 115 -25.00 -20.87 -0.63
N LYS A 116 -23.80 -20.67 -0.06
CA LYS A 116 -23.53 -19.52 0.81
C LYS A 116 -23.68 -18.19 0.05
N ILE A 117 -23.10 -18.09 -1.15
CA ILE A 117 -23.18 -16.88 -1.97
C ILE A 117 -24.62 -16.61 -2.43
N GLU A 118 -25.37 -17.64 -2.82
CA GLU A 118 -26.78 -17.51 -3.21
C GLU A 118 -27.65 -16.98 -2.08
N LYS A 119 -27.52 -17.55 -0.87
CA LYS A 119 -28.21 -17.05 0.33
C LYS A 119 -27.90 -15.58 0.61
N LEU A 120 -26.63 -15.18 0.48
CA LEU A 120 -26.24 -13.78 0.65
C LEU A 120 -26.81 -12.87 -0.45
N LYS A 121 -26.80 -13.31 -1.72
CA LYS A 121 -27.40 -12.53 -2.82
C LYS A 121 -28.90 -12.32 -2.63
N GLU A 122 -29.63 -13.31 -2.12
CA GLU A 122 -31.06 -13.15 -1.82
C GLU A 122 -31.27 -12.26 -0.58
N LYS A 123 -30.50 -12.44 0.51
CA LYS A 123 -30.56 -11.59 1.71
C LYS A 123 -30.34 -10.10 1.38
N TYR A 124 -29.42 -9.80 0.48
CA TYR A 124 -29.05 -8.44 0.08
C TYR A 124 -29.64 -8.05 -1.29
N LYS A 125 -30.72 -8.69 -1.72
CA LYS A 125 -31.38 -8.37 -2.99
C LYS A 125 -31.88 -6.94 -2.98
N GLY A 126 -31.45 -6.15 -3.95
CA GLY A 126 -31.78 -4.72 -4.04
C GLY A 126 -30.99 -3.82 -3.09
N PHE A 127 -30.13 -4.37 -2.22
CA PHE A 127 -29.31 -3.58 -1.32
C PHE A 127 -28.35 -2.66 -2.08
N LYS A 128 -28.24 -1.41 -1.64
CA LYS A 128 -27.28 -0.43 -2.12
C LYS A 128 -26.70 0.33 -0.94
N TRP A 129 -25.46 0.76 -1.09
CA TRP A 129 -24.83 1.69 -0.16
C TRP A 129 -25.32 3.12 -0.44
N ASP A 130 -26.44 3.48 0.16
CA ASP A 130 -26.99 4.84 0.22
C ASP A 130 -26.56 5.56 1.51
N LEU A 131 -26.98 6.81 1.70
CA LEU A 131 -26.61 7.60 2.87
C LEU A 131 -27.14 6.98 4.17
N ASP A 132 -28.33 6.41 4.15
CA ASP A 132 -28.99 5.86 5.35
C ASP A 132 -28.30 4.56 5.81
N SER A 133 -28.03 3.65 4.88
CA SER A 133 -27.27 2.42 5.18
C SER A 133 -25.85 2.71 5.65
N ILE A 134 -25.16 3.68 5.04
CA ILE A 134 -23.82 4.11 5.50
C ILE A 134 -23.91 4.68 6.92
N SER A 135 -24.91 5.53 7.19
CA SER A 135 -25.10 6.16 8.50
C SER A 135 -25.44 5.15 9.57
N ALA A 136 -26.31 4.17 9.27
CA ALA A 136 -26.66 3.09 10.19
C ALA A 136 -25.42 2.26 10.61
N GLU A 137 -24.53 1.95 9.67
CA GLU A 137 -23.28 1.24 9.97
C GLU A 137 -22.30 2.10 10.78
N MET A 138 -22.23 3.41 10.52
CA MET A 138 -21.43 4.33 11.34
C MET A 138 -21.95 4.41 12.78
N THR A 139 -23.27 4.47 12.96
CA THR A 139 -23.93 4.43 14.28
C THR A 139 -23.65 3.10 14.98
N LEU A 140 -23.76 1.96 14.29
CA LEU A 140 -23.40 0.65 14.84
C LEU A 140 -21.96 0.61 15.39
N ILE A 141 -21.00 1.18 14.64
CA ILE A 141 -19.61 1.25 15.07
C ILE A 141 -19.46 2.18 16.28
N ALA A 142 -20.09 3.36 16.24
CA ALA A 142 -20.03 4.35 17.32
C ALA A 142 -20.64 3.82 18.63
N ASP A 143 -21.81 3.19 18.55
CA ASP A 143 -22.52 2.63 19.69
C ASP A 143 -21.75 1.48 20.34
N TYR A 144 -21.10 0.65 19.53
CA TYR A 144 -20.35 -0.51 20.03
C TYR A 144 -19.03 -0.08 20.69
N PHE A 145 -18.20 0.72 20.01
CA PHE A 145 -16.88 1.13 20.51
C PHE A 145 -16.91 2.39 21.39
N LYS A 146 -18.10 3.00 21.58
CA LYS A 146 -18.28 4.29 22.26
C LYS A 146 -17.38 5.37 21.65
N ASP A 147 -17.39 5.43 20.32
CA ASP A 147 -16.45 6.21 19.52
C ASP A 147 -17.11 7.09 18.47
N ASN A 148 -16.97 8.40 18.65
CA ASN A 148 -17.52 9.43 17.78
C ASN A 148 -16.51 9.99 16.75
N GLU A 149 -15.33 9.39 16.60
CA GLU A 149 -14.37 9.81 15.55
C GLU A 149 -15.05 9.80 14.16
N PRO A 150 -14.79 10.81 13.31
CA PRO A 150 -15.43 10.96 12.01
C PRO A 150 -14.93 9.87 11.04
N LYS A 151 -15.75 8.84 10.90
CA LYS A 151 -15.46 7.70 10.03
C LYS A 151 -15.78 8.04 8.58
N MET A 152 -14.92 7.60 7.67
CA MET A 152 -15.10 7.69 6.23
C MET A 152 -15.50 6.32 5.66
N PHE A 153 -16.31 6.34 4.61
CA PHE A 153 -16.71 5.15 3.87
C PHE A 153 -15.87 4.98 2.60
N VAL A 154 -15.02 3.94 2.53
CA VAL A 154 -13.99 3.75 1.50
C VAL A 154 -14.53 3.78 0.06
N LEU A 155 -15.72 3.23 -0.18
CA LEU A 155 -16.31 3.20 -1.52
C LEU A 155 -16.75 4.57 -2.04
N LYS A 156 -16.96 5.55 -1.14
CA LYS A 156 -17.29 6.95 -1.48
C LYS A 156 -16.09 7.88 -1.30
N ASN A 157 -15.32 7.67 -0.24
CA ASN A 157 -14.15 8.43 0.17
C ASN A 157 -12.92 7.49 0.23
N PRO A 158 -12.25 7.25 -0.91
CA PRO A 158 -11.09 6.37 -0.99
C PRO A 158 -10.02 6.70 0.05
N ILE A 159 -9.37 5.67 0.59
CA ILE A 159 -8.17 5.88 1.40
C ILE A 159 -7.10 6.49 0.50
N ALA A 160 -6.54 7.62 0.91
CA ALA A 160 -5.49 8.31 0.19
C ALA A 160 -4.18 8.32 1.00
N VAL A 161 -3.06 8.18 0.30
CA VAL A 161 -1.71 8.28 0.86
C VAL A 161 -0.94 9.27 0.00
N LYS A 162 -0.31 10.25 0.66
CA LYS A 162 0.49 11.29 0.01
C LYS A 162 1.95 11.10 0.38
N PRO A 163 2.70 10.25 -0.36
CA PRO A 163 4.08 9.98 -0.02
C PRO A 163 5.04 11.12 -0.38
N THR A 164 4.68 11.97 -1.34
CA THR A 164 5.48 13.15 -1.72
C THR A 164 4.57 14.31 -2.11
N ALA A 165 5.12 15.51 -2.25
CA ALA A 165 4.40 16.68 -2.77
C ALA A 165 3.86 16.47 -4.20
N LEU A 166 4.53 15.66 -5.03
CA LEU A 166 4.18 15.42 -6.42
C LEU A 166 3.08 14.38 -6.61
N MET A 167 2.84 13.50 -5.62
CA MET A 167 1.89 12.41 -5.80
C MET A 167 1.03 12.12 -4.58
N THR A 168 -0.21 11.79 -4.89
CA THR A 168 -1.19 11.18 -4.00
C THR A 168 -1.68 9.92 -4.68
N LEU A 169 -1.64 8.80 -3.96
CA LEU A 169 -2.24 7.55 -4.38
C LEU A 169 -3.55 7.35 -3.63
N GLU A 170 -4.55 6.83 -4.32
CA GLU A 170 -5.84 6.48 -3.75
C GLU A 170 -6.13 4.99 -3.97
N LEU A 171 -6.73 4.38 -2.95
CA LEU A 171 -7.16 3.00 -2.99
C LEU A 171 -8.45 2.88 -3.80
N PHE A 172 -8.42 2.07 -4.84
CA PHE A 172 -9.50 2.00 -5.81
C PHE A 172 -9.81 0.55 -6.21
N ARG A 173 -11.07 0.34 -6.62
CA ARG A 173 -11.58 -0.93 -7.12
C ARG A 173 -11.38 -1.06 -8.62
N ASP A 174 -10.32 -1.76 -9.04
CA ASP A 174 -10.01 -2.06 -10.43
C ASP A 174 -10.85 -3.22 -10.96
N THR A 175 -11.75 -2.94 -11.88
CA THR A 175 -12.52 -3.96 -12.60
C THR A 175 -11.62 -4.70 -13.57
N HIS A 176 -11.69 -6.02 -13.59
CA HIS A 176 -10.94 -6.80 -14.56
C HIS A 176 -11.46 -6.53 -15.97
N LYS A 177 -10.56 -6.26 -16.91
CA LYS A 177 -10.91 -6.35 -18.33
C LYS A 177 -11.25 -7.81 -18.60
N THR A 178 -12.47 -8.07 -19.06
CA THR A 178 -12.79 -9.32 -19.75
C THR A 178 -11.95 -9.33 -21.02
N TYR A 179 -10.80 -9.99 -20.97
CA TYR A 179 -10.16 -10.41 -22.20
C TYR A 179 -11.16 -11.40 -22.80
N LYS A 180 -11.81 -11.02 -23.92
CA LYS A 180 -12.40 -12.02 -24.81
C LYS A 180 -11.29 -13.04 -24.97
N GLN A 181 -11.51 -14.27 -24.49
CA GLN A 181 -10.55 -15.36 -24.64
C GLN A 181 -10.01 -15.22 -26.06
N LEU A 182 -8.71 -14.94 -26.15
CA LEU A 182 -8.03 -15.05 -27.43
C LEU A 182 -8.23 -16.52 -27.79
N VAL A 183 -9.21 -16.76 -28.65
CA VAL A 183 -9.39 -18.00 -29.39
C VAL A 183 -8.07 -18.13 -30.14
N LEU A 184 -7.10 -18.83 -29.54
CA LEU A 184 -5.85 -19.31 -30.13
C LEU A 184 -4.93 -19.77 -28.98
N GLY A 185 -4.98 -21.06 -28.68
CA GLY A 185 -3.81 -21.94 -28.53
C GLY A 185 -2.76 -21.69 -27.44
N ASP A 186 -2.80 -20.61 -26.66
CA ASP A 186 -1.82 -20.39 -25.60
C ASP A 186 -2.39 -20.78 -24.24
N GLU A 187 -1.98 -21.96 -23.77
CA GLU A 187 -2.10 -22.46 -22.38
C GLU A 187 -1.27 -21.62 -21.39
N LYS A 188 -1.46 -20.30 -21.37
CA LYS A 188 -1.11 -19.52 -20.19
C LYS A 188 -2.34 -19.53 -19.30
N ASP A 189 -2.29 -20.32 -18.24
CA ASP A 189 -3.23 -20.42 -17.12
C ASP A 189 -3.66 -19.05 -16.57
N TYR A 190 -4.47 -18.31 -17.31
CA TYR A 190 -5.25 -17.22 -16.75
C TYR A 190 -6.33 -17.88 -15.91
N LYS A 191 -5.98 -18.20 -14.65
CA LYS A 191 -6.95 -18.69 -13.66
C LYS A 191 -8.21 -17.84 -13.76
N ASP A 192 -9.32 -18.50 -14.09
CA ASP A 192 -10.61 -17.85 -14.19
C ASP A 192 -10.89 -17.15 -12.86
N ARG A 193 -10.91 -15.81 -12.90
CA ARG A 193 -11.04 -15.03 -11.69
C ARG A 193 -12.47 -15.14 -11.19
N VAL A 194 -12.62 -15.61 -9.96
CA VAL A 194 -13.91 -15.75 -9.27
C VAL A 194 -14.54 -14.39 -8.98
N ARG A 195 -13.73 -13.36 -8.74
CA ARG A 195 -14.17 -11.99 -8.46
C ARG A 195 -13.93 -11.08 -9.68
N ALA A 196 -14.92 -10.25 -10.03
CA ALA A 196 -14.89 -9.32 -11.16
C ALA A 196 -13.97 -8.09 -10.96
N TYR A 197 -13.43 -7.90 -9.76
CA TYR A 197 -12.57 -6.76 -9.43
C TYR A 197 -11.49 -7.11 -8.40
N THR A 198 -10.48 -6.25 -8.31
CA THR A 198 -9.47 -6.25 -7.25
C THR A 198 -9.27 -4.86 -6.69
N TRP A 199 -8.88 -4.76 -5.43
CA TRP A 199 -8.44 -3.52 -4.83
C TRP A 199 -6.97 -3.26 -5.17
N THR A 200 -6.67 -2.03 -5.57
CA THR A 200 -5.31 -1.62 -5.96
C THR A 200 -5.14 -0.11 -5.80
N TRP A 201 -3.89 0.35 -5.79
CA TRP A 201 -3.57 1.76 -5.67
C TRP A 201 -3.35 2.38 -7.04
N ARG A 202 -3.90 3.57 -7.25
CA ARG A 202 -3.69 4.38 -8.45
C ARG A 202 -3.28 5.79 -8.04
N TYR A 203 -2.54 6.47 -8.90
CA TYR A 203 -2.35 7.91 -8.78
C TYR A 203 -3.67 8.63 -8.98
N THR A 204 -3.94 9.65 -8.16
CA THR A 204 -5.06 10.56 -8.39
C THR A 204 -4.88 11.26 -9.74
N LYS A 205 -5.98 11.69 -10.37
CA LYS A 205 -5.93 12.42 -11.65
C LYS A 205 -5.02 13.64 -11.57
N GLN A 206 -5.09 14.39 -10.48
CA GLN A 206 -4.24 15.56 -10.23
C GLN A 206 -2.76 15.19 -10.17
N SER A 207 -2.41 14.08 -9.52
CA SER A 207 -1.02 13.61 -9.44
C SER A 207 -0.48 13.20 -10.80
N VAL A 208 -1.28 12.50 -11.62
CA VAL A 208 -0.88 12.13 -12.99
C VAL A 208 -0.52 13.36 -13.80
N GLU A 209 -1.33 14.42 -13.74
CA GLU A 209 -1.07 15.65 -14.49
C GLU A 209 0.13 16.44 -13.92
N LYS A 210 0.29 16.50 -12.59
CA LYS A 210 1.48 17.10 -11.95
C LYS A 210 2.77 16.40 -12.39
N ILE A 211 2.79 15.06 -12.36
CA ILE A 211 3.95 14.26 -12.76
C ILE A 211 4.26 14.48 -14.24
N LYS A 212 3.25 14.42 -15.13
CA LYS A 212 3.45 14.70 -16.56
C LYS A 212 4.03 16.10 -16.80
N LYS A 213 3.50 17.12 -16.10
CA LYS A 213 4.00 18.49 -16.20
C LYS A 213 5.47 18.57 -15.77
N LYS A 214 5.83 17.96 -14.63
CA LYS A 214 7.23 17.94 -14.16
C LYS A 214 8.17 17.23 -15.16
N PHE A 215 7.71 16.15 -15.81
CA PHE A 215 8.46 15.54 -16.91
C PHE A 215 8.64 16.49 -18.10
N ILE A 216 7.57 17.16 -18.55
CA ILE A 216 7.62 18.14 -19.65
C ILE A 216 8.63 19.25 -19.33
N ASP A 217 8.54 19.84 -18.14
CA ASP A 217 9.39 20.95 -17.72
C ASP A 217 10.86 20.53 -17.65
N THR A 218 11.13 19.35 -17.08
CA THR A 218 12.49 18.80 -16.96
C THR A 218 13.09 18.45 -18.33
N ILE A 219 12.29 17.87 -19.24
CA ILE A 219 12.72 17.58 -20.61
C ILE A 219 12.98 18.88 -21.39
N HIS A 220 12.11 19.88 -21.26
CA HIS A 220 12.34 21.19 -21.89
C HIS A 220 13.64 21.83 -21.41
N LYS A 221 13.90 21.81 -20.10
CA LYS A 221 15.17 22.28 -19.54
C LYS A 221 16.33 21.49 -20.13
N LEU A 222 16.27 20.16 -20.14
CA LEU A 222 17.33 19.31 -20.69
C LEU A 222 17.68 19.65 -22.15
N VAL A 223 16.66 19.89 -22.99
CA VAL A 223 16.84 20.15 -24.42
C VAL A 223 17.33 21.58 -24.71
N SER A 224 17.01 22.55 -23.85
CA SER A 224 17.36 23.95 -24.07
C SER A 224 18.75 24.35 -23.56
N GLN A 225 19.42 23.49 -22.77
CA GLN A 225 20.73 23.82 -22.22
C GLN A 225 21.86 23.72 -23.24
N LYS A 226 22.75 24.72 -23.20
CA LYS A 226 23.94 24.81 -24.05
C LYS A 226 25.24 24.42 -23.33
N THR A 227 25.23 24.31 -22.01
CA THR A 227 26.41 24.01 -21.17
C THR A 227 26.34 22.63 -20.52
N THR A 228 27.49 21.98 -20.36
CA THR A 228 27.61 20.61 -19.85
C THR A 228 27.07 20.45 -18.43
N ALA A 229 27.40 21.36 -17.51
CA ALA A 229 26.98 21.29 -16.11
C ALA A 229 25.45 21.40 -15.92
N SER A 230 24.78 22.28 -16.68
CA SER A 230 23.32 22.43 -16.61
C SER A 230 22.59 21.23 -17.24
N ALA A 231 23.17 20.63 -18.29
CA ALA A 231 22.66 19.40 -18.87
C ALA A 231 22.77 18.21 -17.91
N GLU A 232 23.87 18.12 -17.15
CA GLU A 232 24.06 17.10 -16.10
C GLU A 232 23.04 17.24 -14.97
N LYS A 233 22.81 18.44 -14.46
CA LYS A 233 21.77 18.70 -13.45
C LYS A 233 20.39 18.25 -13.95
N ASN A 234 19.99 18.65 -15.16
CA ASN A 234 18.68 18.27 -15.71
C ASN A 234 18.56 16.74 -15.96
N ARG A 235 19.67 16.07 -16.30
CA ARG A 235 19.70 14.60 -16.37
C ARG A 235 19.49 13.99 -14.99
N ALA A 236 20.12 14.53 -13.94
CA ALA A 236 19.91 14.07 -12.57
C ALA A 236 18.46 14.28 -12.12
N ASP A 237 17.85 15.43 -12.41
CA ASP A 237 16.43 15.69 -12.11
C ASP A 237 15.51 14.67 -12.80
N LEU A 238 15.81 14.32 -14.05
CA LEU A 238 15.05 13.31 -14.79
C LEU A 238 15.26 11.89 -14.23
N LYS A 239 16.49 11.55 -13.79
CA LYS A 239 16.77 10.30 -13.06
C LYS A 239 15.96 10.24 -11.76
N ASN A 240 15.86 11.35 -11.03
CA ASN A 240 15.05 11.43 -9.80
C ASN A 240 13.56 11.20 -10.08
N LEU A 241 13.03 11.73 -11.19
CA LEU A 241 11.65 11.43 -11.60
C LEU A 241 11.45 9.96 -11.98
N PHE A 242 12.43 9.32 -12.64
CA PHE A 242 12.36 7.89 -12.91
C PHE A 242 12.37 7.06 -11.62
N LEU A 243 13.24 7.40 -10.68
CA LEU A 243 13.30 6.75 -9.36
C LEU A 243 12.01 6.93 -8.57
N LEU A 244 11.42 8.13 -8.60
CA LEU A 244 10.11 8.41 -8.00
C LEU A 244 9.03 7.49 -8.57
N MET A 245 9.00 7.33 -9.90
CA MET A 245 8.05 6.42 -10.55
C MET A 245 8.32 4.97 -10.14
N GLU A 246 9.56 4.50 -10.24
CA GLU A 246 9.93 3.13 -9.88
C GLU A 246 9.52 2.76 -8.45
N THR A 247 9.78 3.68 -7.51
CA THR A 247 9.54 3.50 -6.08
C THR A 247 8.06 3.35 -5.74
N TRP A 248 7.18 4.16 -6.36
CA TRP A 248 5.77 4.25 -5.99
C TRP A 248 4.83 3.52 -6.95
N SER A 249 5.33 3.02 -8.09
CA SER A 249 4.55 2.30 -9.11
C SER A 249 4.48 0.79 -8.86
N VAL A 250 4.40 0.38 -7.61
CA VAL A 250 4.57 -1.02 -7.20
C VAL A 250 3.27 -1.82 -7.15
N PHE A 251 2.13 -1.17 -7.41
CA PHE A 251 0.80 -1.78 -7.48
C PHE A 251 0.26 -1.79 -8.91
N LYS A 252 -0.57 -2.77 -9.25
CA LYS A 252 -1.08 -3.00 -10.63
C LYS A 252 -1.54 -1.73 -11.35
N ALA A 253 -2.44 -0.93 -10.76
CA ALA A 253 -2.97 0.25 -11.43
C ALA A 253 -1.94 1.39 -11.50
N SER A 254 -1.27 1.71 -10.38
CA SER A 254 -0.19 2.71 -10.35
C SER A 254 0.90 2.40 -11.38
N ARG A 255 1.27 1.14 -11.54
CA ARG A 255 2.24 0.69 -12.53
C ARG A 255 1.78 0.87 -13.96
N SER A 256 0.51 0.56 -14.23
CA SER A 256 -0.07 0.81 -15.55
C SER A 256 -0.08 2.30 -15.89
N GLN A 257 -0.47 3.15 -14.95
CA GLN A 257 -0.42 4.61 -15.12
C GLN A 257 1.02 5.11 -15.30
N ALA A 258 1.97 4.55 -14.56
CA ALA A 258 3.39 4.89 -14.69
C ALA A 258 3.94 4.56 -16.07
N GLY A 259 3.64 3.37 -16.60
CA GLY A 259 3.99 3.00 -17.96
C GLY A 259 3.43 3.99 -19.00
N GLN A 260 2.19 4.46 -18.81
CA GLN A 260 1.59 5.48 -19.68
C GLN A 260 2.29 6.84 -19.57
N ILE A 261 2.64 7.27 -18.35
CA ILE A 261 3.37 8.53 -18.10
C ILE A 261 4.76 8.48 -18.73
N LEU A 262 5.50 7.39 -18.54
CA LEU A 262 6.85 7.21 -19.09
C LEU A 262 6.84 7.16 -20.61
N HIS A 263 5.86 6.46 -21.20
CA HIS A 263 5.68 6.44 -22.65
C HIS A 263 5.30 7.83 -23.20
N PHE A 264 4.46 8.59 -22.49
CA PHE A 264 4.16 9.98 -22.82
C PHE A 264 5.42 10.86 -22.79
N ALA A 265 6.20 10.79 -21.71
CA ALA A 265 7.45 11.54 -21.56
C ALA A 265 8.46 11.18 -22.66
N HIS A 266 8.55 9.90 -23.03
CA HIS A 266 9.44 9.44 -24.10
C HIS A 266 9.02 10.01 -25.46
N ARG A 267 7.73 9.94 -25.80
CA ARG A 267 7.22 10.57 -27.04
C ARG A 267 7.45 12.07 -27.06
N PHE A 268 7.33 12.71 -25.91
CA PHE A 268 7.60 14.14 -25.78
C PHE A 268 9.08 14.48 -26.07
N LEU A 269 10.02 13.72 -25.48
CA LEU A 269 11.45 13.86 -25.77
C LEU A 269 11.74 13.62 -27.26
N GLN A 270 11.19 12.56 -27.85
CA GLN A 270 11.37 12.26 -29.27
C GLN A 270 10.89 13.41 -30.17
N LYS A 271 9.72 13.98 -29.86
CA LYS A 271 9.15 15.09 -30.64
C LYS A 271 9.96 16.38 -30.51
N ARG A 272 10.48 16.68 -29.31
CA ARG A 272 11.20 17.94 -29.04
C ARG A 272 12.67 17.92 -29.40
N ALA A 273 13.34 16.79 -29.19
CA ALA A 273 14.79 16.67 -29.32
C ALA A 273 15.26 15.68 -30.39
N LYS A 274 14.32 14.95 -31.05
CA LYS A 274 14.64 13.81 -31.94
C LYS A 274 15.57 12.79 -31.27
N SER A 275 15.45 12.67 -29.94
CA SER A 275 16.32 11.84 -29.09
C SER A 275 15.53 10.75 -28.36
N THR A 276 16.24 9.80 -27.78
CA THR A 276 15.71 8.70 -26.96
C THR A 276 16.37 8.73 -25.60
N TRP A 277 15.85 7.98 -24.63
CA TRP A 277 16.46 7.87 -23.29
C TRP A 277 17.93 7.45 -23.37
N ASN A 278 18.25 6.42 -24.15
CA ASN A 278 19.63 5.95 -24.33
C ASN A 278 20.55 7.03 -24.93
N LYS A 279 20.05 7.83 -25.88
CA LYS A 279 20.82 8.91 -26.50
C LYS A 279 21.11 10.07 -25.56
N VAL A 280 20.36 10.20 -24.46
CA VAL A 280 20.63 11.18 -23.40
C VAL A 280 21.26 10.55 -22.15
N ASP A 281 21.79 9.33 -22.28
CA ASP A 281 22.44 8.56 -21.20
C ASP A 281 21.52 8.31 -19.99
N LEU A 282 20.28 7.90 -20.29
CA LEU A 282 19.27 7.55 -19.30
C LEU A 282 18.70 6.15 -19.56
N THR A 283 18.70 5.33 -18.52
CA THR A 283 18.01 4.04 -18.51
C THR A 283 16.56 4.23 -18.03
N PRO A 284 15.56 3.71 -18.77
CA PRO A 284 14.17 3.73 -18.29
C PRO A 284 14.00 2.96 -16.97
N PRO A 285 13.07 3.37 -16.09
CA PRO A 285 12.88 2.74 -14.79
C PRO A 285 12.35 1.31 -14.92
N HIS A 286 12.72 0.44 -13.97
CA HIS A 286 12.31 -0.96 -13.95
C HIS A 286 11.09 -1.15 -13.04
N LEU A 287 9.89 -1.14 -13.62
CA LEU A 287 8.65 -1.20 -12.85
C LEU A 287 8.34 -2.62 -12.36
N THR A 288 8.57 -2.91 -11.08
CA THR A 288 8.30 -4.21 -10.46
C THR A 288 7.05 -4.19 -9.56
N TYR A 289 6.60 -5.37 -9.11
CA TYR A 289 5.56 -5.47 -8.08
C TYR A 289 6.21 -5.44 -6.69
N LEU A 290 5.56 -4.80 -5.72
CA LEU A 290 5.97 -4.91 -4.32
C LEU A 290 5.86 -6.39 -3.90
N PRO A 291 6.95 -7.03 -3.45
CA PRO A 291 6.87 -8.37 -2.88
C PRO A 291 5.97 -8.36 -1.64
N ARG A 292 5.31 -9.48 -1.36
CA ARG A 292 4.52 -9.63 -0.14
C ARG A 292 5.48 -9.80 1.04
N LEU A 293 5.37 -8.97 2.07
CA LEU A 293 6.10 -9.21 3.30
C LEU A 293 5.49 -10.45 3.98
N PRO A 294 6.27 -11.54 4.19
CA PRO A 294 5.72 -12.81 4.62
C PRO A 294 5.14 -12.76 6.03
N THR A 295 5.71 -11.94 6.92
CA THR A 295 5.28 -11.79 8.32
C THR A 295 5.56 -10.37 8.80
N TYR A 296 4.59 -9.77 9.49
CA TYR A 296 4.65 -8.42 10.08
C TYR A 296 4.82 -8.58 11.58
N ALA A 297 5.46 -7.61 12.24
CA ALA A 297 5.64 -7.68 13.69
C ALA A 297 4.28 -7.78 14.39
N ASP A 298 4.20 -8.67 15.38
CA ASP A 298 2.99 -8.92 16.17
C ASP A 298 2.98 -8.04 17.44
N THR A 299 4.15 -7.58 17.86
CA THR A 299 4.32 -6.68 19.01
C THR A 299 5.07 -5.41 18.61
N ILE A 300 4.84 -4.33 19.36
CA ILE A 300 5.60 -3.08 19.18
C ILE A 300 7.10 -3.29 19.40
N TYR A 301 7.46 -4.25 20.25
CA TYR A 301 8.84 -4.56 20.55
C TYR A 301 9.57 -5.20 19.37
N GLU A 302 8.96 -6.24 18.76
CA GLU A 302 9.45 -6.82 17.50
C GLU A 302 9.54 -5.77 16.39
N TYR A 303 8.58 -4.85 16.36
CA TYR A 303 8.55 -3.76 15.40
C TYR A 303 9.72 -2.79 15.59
N ASN A 304 9.89 -2.25 16.80
CA ASN A 304 10.94 -1.28 17.13
C ASN A 304 12.32 -1.86 16.85
N TYR A 305 12.55 -3.13 17.20
CA TYR A 305 13.84 -3.74 16.92
C TYR A 305 14.15 -3.86 15.42
N ARG A 306 13.18 -4.32 14.62
CA ARG A 306 13.33 -4.39 13.16
C ARG A 306 13.54 -3.01 12.55
N ARG A 307 12.85 -2.02 13.11
CA ARG A 307 12.92 -0.65 12.66
C ARG A 307 14.31 -0.05 12.96
N ASN A 308 14.85 -0.26 14.15
CA ASN A 308 16.21 0.17 14.49
C ASN A 308 17.25 -0.45 13.53
N LEU A 309 17.14 -1.74 13.21
CA LEU A 309 18.02 -2.38 12.21
C LEU A 309 17.89 -1.74 10.82
N PHE A 310 16.68 -1.36 10.42
CA PHE A 310 16.45 -0.63 9.18
C PHE A 310 17.02 0.79 9.24
N ASP A 311 16.89 1.50 10.35
CA ASP A 311 17.44 2.85 10.48
C ASP A 311 18.97 2.84 10.52
N GLU A 312 19.58 1.84 11.13
CA GLU A 312 21.03 1.68 11.19
C GLU A 312 21.60 1.24 9.83
N HIS A 313 21.02 0.20 9.23
CA HIS A 313 21.63 -0.50 8.08
C HIS A 313 20.85 -0.35 6.76
N GLY A 314 19.62 0.16 6.79
CA GLY A 314 18.72 0.19 5.64
C GLY A 314 18.23 -1.19 5.21
N VAL A 315 18.30 -2.20 6.08
CA VAL A 315 17.96 -3.60 5.77
C VAL A 315 16.69 -4.00 6.49
N GLU A 316 15.67 -4.45 5.73
CA GLU A 316 14.43 -4.96 6.29
C GLU A 316 14.59 -6.44 6.68
N VAL A 317 14.82 -6.71 7.96
CA VAL A 317 15.05 -8.09 8.43
C VAL A 317 13.73 -8.89 8.49
N PRO A 318 13.67 -10.13 7.96
CA PRO A 318 12.50 -11.00 8.09
C PRO A 318 12.12 -11.24 9.55
N LEU A 319 10.83 -11.11 9.89
CA LEU A 319 10.34 -11.31 11.26
C LEU A 319 10.66 -12.70 11.81
N LYS A 320 10.66 -13.75 10.96
CA LYS A 320 11.03 -15.10 11.39
C LYS A 320 12.41 -15.12 12.05
N LEU A 321 13.40 -14.42 11.48
CA LEU A 321 14.73 -14.33 12.09
C LEU A 321 14.70 -13.59 13.44
N ILE A 322 13.81 -12.61 13.60
CA ILE A 322 13.63 -11.93 14.88
C ILE A 322 13.03 -12.92 15.89
N LYS A 323 11.90 -13.54 15.57
CA LYS A 323 11.24 -14.49 16.50
C LYS A 323 12.12 -15.65 16.92
N ASP A 324 12.92 -16.17 16.00
CA ASP A 324 13.77 -17.34 16.24
C ASP A 324 15.01 -17.00 17.12
N TYR A 325 15.49 -15.73 17.12
CA TYR A 325 16.82 -15.39 17.69
C TYR A 325 16.86 -14.17 18.62
N TYR A 326 15.72 -13.51 18.85
CA TYR A 326 15.68 -12.26 19.61
C TYR A 326 15.72 -12.47 21.15
N GLY A 327 15.30 -13.65 21.64
CA GLY A 327 15.07 -13.91 23.08
C GLY A 327 16.23 -14.47 23.91
N GLY A 328 17.46 -14.54 23.40
CA GLY A 328 18.58 -15.17 24.11
C GLY A 328 19.87 -14.38 24.02
N GLY A 329 20.44 -14.01 25.18
CA GLY A 329 21.75 -13.40 25.28
C GLY A 329 22.81 -14.15 24.45
N TYR A 330 23.73 -13.39 23.86
CA TYR A 330 24.82 -13.85 22.99
C TYR A 330 24.50 -14.35 21.57
N TYR A 331 23.23 -14.44 21.12
CA TYR A 331 22.91 -15.03 19.79
C TYR A 331 22.17 -14.12 18.79
N ASN A 332 22.59 -12.85 18.67
CA ASN A 332 22.21 -11.98 17.55
C ASN A 332 22.98 -12.30 16.24
N THR A 333 23.82 -13.34 16.24
CA THR A 333 24.72 -13.71 15.14
C THR A 333 23.99 -13.98 13.82
N PRO A 334 22.85 -14.72 13.78
CA PRO A 334 22.13 -14.97 12.53
C PRO A 334 21.54 -13.69 11.92
N ILE A 335 21.04 -12.78 12.75
CA ILE A 335 20.51 -11.48 12.32
C ILE A 335 21.65 -10.60 11.79
N LYS A 336 22.78 -10.53 12.51
CA LYS A 336 24.00 -9.83 12.06
C LYS A 336 24.54 -10.38 10.74
N ALA A 337 24.58 -11.70 10.59
CA ALA A 337 25.02 -12.37 9.37
C ALA A 337 24.08 -12.07 8.20
N TYR A 338 22.76 -12.04 8.43
CA TYR A 338 21.78 -11.63 7.42
C TYR A 338 22.01 -10.18 6.98
N VAL A 339 22.15 -9.25 7.93
CA VAL A 339 22.44 -7.84 7.64
C VAL A 339 23.75 -7.71 6.85
N ALA A 340 24.84 -8.36 7.31
CA ALA A 340 26.13 -8.32 6.62
C ALA A 340 26.04 -8.85 5.18
N LYS A 341 25.33 -9.95 4.95
CA LYS A 341 25.10 -10.51 3.61
C LYS A 341 24.30 -9.57 2.71
N GLU A 342 23.23 -8.96 3.23
CA GLU A 342 22.45 -7.98 2.47
C GLU A 342 23.28 -6.73 2.13
N LEU A 343 24.13 -6.27 3.05
CA LEU A 343 25.06 -5.17 2.81
C LEU A 343 26.12 -5.55 1.74
N GLU A 344 26.71 -6.74 1.83
CA GLU A 344 27.65 -7.25 0.83
C GLU A 344 27.00 -7.38 -0.56
N MET A 345 25.75 -7.84 -0.64
CA MET A 345 25.00 -7.91 -1.89
C MET A 345 24.73 -6.54 -2.51
N ARG A 346 24.61 -5.49 -1.68
CA ARG A 346 24.44 -4.09 -2.12
C ARG A 346 25.76 -3.48 -2.58
N GLU A 347 26.86 -3.71 -1.86
CA GLU A 347 28.20 -3.26 -2.26
C GLU A 347 28.66 -3.91 -3.58
N ASN A 348 28.30 -5.17 -3.80
CA ASN A 348 28.61 -5.92 -5.03
C ASN A 348 27.63 -5.66 -6.20
N GLY A 349 26.77 -4.64 -6.11
CA GLY A 349 25.94 -4.16 -7.23
C GLY A 349 24.85 -5.11 -7.74
N LYS A 350 24.48 -6.16 -6.98
CA LYS A 350 23.48 -7.18 -7.39
C LYS A 350 22.13 -7.04 -6.70
N ALA A 351 22.03 -6.25 -5.63
CA ALA A 351 20.77 -5.94 -4.95
C ALA A 351 20.57 -4.42 -4.91
N ILE A 352 19.32 -4.00 -5.09
CA ILE A 352 18.84 -2.62 -5.04
C ILE A 352 19.52 -1.87 -3.88
N ALA A 353 20.44 -1.00 -4.25
CA ALA A 353 21.35 -0.33 -3.34
C ALA A 353 20.74 1.00 -2.92
N LYS A 354 20.19 1.04 -1.70
CA LYS A 354 20.42 2.03 -0.63
C LYS A 354 19.19 2.15 0.26
N LYS A 355 19.41 2.66 1.48
CA LYS A 355 18.45 3.49 2.25
C LYS A 355 17.59 4.42 1.34
N ALA A 356 18.13 4.84 0.18
CA ALA A 356 17.60 5.78 -0.78
C ALA A 356 16.30 5.38 -1.51
N ASP A 357 15.96 4.10 -1.67
CA ASP A 357 14.77 3.74 -2.46
C ASP A 357 13.45 4.00 -1.71
N GLU A 358 13.53 4.47 -0.47
CA GLU A 358 12.47 5.21 0.21
C GLU A 358 12.94 6.60 0.68
N LEU A 359 14.23 6.77 1.03
CA LEU A 359 14.75 8.05 1.53
C LEU A 359 14.88 9.17 0.48
N TYR A 360 15.05 8.91 -0.82
CA TYR A 360 15.42 9.98 -1.77
C TYR A 360 14.26 10.86 -2.26
N LEU A 361 13.04 10.65 -1.78
CA LEU A 361 11.84 11.23 -2.39
C LEU A 361 11.19 12.39 -1.62
N GLN A 362 11.75 12.79 -0.47
CA GLN A 362 11.44 14.08 0.16
C GLN A 362 12.35 15.23 -0.29
N VAL A 363 13.39 15.01 -1.09
CA VAL A 363 14.20 16.11 -1.68
C VAL A 363 13.43 16.89 -2.76
N LEU A 364 12.15 16.58 -2.99
CA LEU A 364 11.23 17.35 -3.83
C LEU A 364 10.20 18.13 -2.99
N GLU A 365 10.36 18.20 -1.68
CA GLU A 365 9.54 19.06 -0.80
C GLU A 365 10.01 20.53 -0.79
N ASP A 366 11.25 20.81 -1.26
CA ASP A 366 11.82 22.16 -1.35
C ASP A 366 11.63 22.81 -2.74
N GLU A 367 10.40 22.85 -3.25
CA GLU A 367 9.99 23.83 -4.29
C GLU A 367 8.74 24.62 -3.86
#